data_AF-A0A2L0A8U1-F1
#
_entry.id   AF-A0A2L0A8U1-F1
#
_cell.length_a   1.000
_cell.length_b   1.000
_cell.length_c   1.000
_cell.angle_alpha   90.00
_cell.angle_beta   90.00
_cell.angle_gamma   90.00
#
_symmetry.space_group_name_H-M   'P 1'
#
loop_
_entity.id
_entity.type
_entity.pdbx_description
1 polymer ?
#
loop_
_entity_poly.entity_id
_entity_poly.type
_entity_poly.pdbx_seq_one_letter_code
_entity_poly.pdbx_strand_id
1 'polypeptide(L)'
;MSVQIEAMDGGRLKLTGDVEAVLALPASAVTDGFSFAFSDGTLLRGHHDIGSGRCHFALAVEGAAIVGIAREGRHDHARIDWKIEWITLACGSKTLCSIDAEAGEDGRQLVLDIDVRQAA
;
A
#
# COMPACT_ATOMS: atom_id res chain seq x y z
N MET A 1 10.45 -11.53 -14.57
CA MET A 1 9.12 -11.03 -14.22
C MET A 1 9.25 -10.43 -12.84
N SER A 2 9.13 -9.12 -12.78
CA SER A 2 9.40 -8.33 -11.59
C SER A 2 8.70 -6.98 -11.71
N VAL A 3 8.31 -6.40 -10.58
CA VAL A 3 7.85 -5.02 -10.52
C VAL A 3 8.79 -4.22 -9.64
N GLN A 4 9.20 -3.05 -10.12
CA GLN A 4 9.94 -2.07 -9.33
C GLN A 4 9.04 -0.90 -8.98
N ILE A 5 9.17 -0.39 -7.77
CA ILE A 5 8.41 0.73 -7.25
C ILE A 5 9.39 1.78 -6.73
N GLU A 6 9.29 2.96 -7.31
CA GLU A 6 10.15 4.10 -6.98
C GLU A 6 9.27 5.25 -6.53
N ALA A 7 9.58 5.86 -5.39
CA ALA A 7 8.95 7.12 -5.04
C ALA A 7 9.64 8.29 -5.75
N MET A 8 8.83 9.24 -6.19
CA MET A 8 9.24 10.46 -6.86
C MET A 8 8.79 11.68 -6.06
N ASP A 9 9.48 12.80 -6.26
CA ASP A 9 9.07 14.08 -5.70
C ASP A 9 7.62 14.44 -6.11
N GLY A 10 6.92 15.07 -5.16
CA GLY A 10 5.53 15.48 -5.31
C GLY A 10 4.50 14.40 -5.00
N GLY A 11 4.87 13.37 -4.22
CA GLY A 11 3.95 12.30 -3.82
C GLY A 11 3.52 11.43 -5.00
N ARG A 12 4.47 11.05 -5.85
CA ARG A 12 4.20 10.15 -6.99
C ARG A 12 4.98 8.87 -6.83
N LEU A 13 4.42 7.77 -7.32
CA LEU A 13 5.08 6.48 -7.37
C LEU A 13 5.19 6.03 -8.83
N LYS A 14 6.38 5.63 -9.24
CA LYS A 14 6.64 5.04 -10.55
C LYS A 14 6.74 3.53 -10.40
N LEU A 15 5.93 2.81 -11.16
CA LEU A 15 5.96 1.36 -11.27
C LEU A 15 6.54 0.99 -12.64
N THR A 16 7.49 0.06 -12.68
CA THR A 16 8.10 -0.45 -13.91
C THR A 16 8.26 -1.98 -13.88
N GLY A 17 8.46 -2.59 -15.05
CA GLY A 17 8.64 -4.03 -15.20
C GLY A 17 7.37 -4.69 -15.75
N ASP A 18 6.83 -5.68 -15.03
CA ASP A 18 5.61 -6.39 -15.46
C ASP A 18 4.37 -5.47 -15.47
N VAL A 19 4.41 -4.38 -14.69
CA VAL A 19 3.40 -3.32 -14.65
C VAL A 19 4.11 -1.98 -14.83
N GLU A 20 3.68 -1.18 -15.82
CA GLU A 20 4.20 0.17 -16.05
C GLU A 20 3.12 1.21 -15.75
N ALA A 21 3.36 2.04 -14.73
CA ALA A 21 2.42 3.09 -14.33
C ALA A 21 3.10 4.22 -13.55
N VAL A 22 2.47 5.39 -13.53
CA VAL A 22 2.81 6.46 -12.58
C VAL A 22 1.55 6.79 -11.78
N LEU A 23 1.62 6.61 -10.47
CA LEU A 23 0.52 6.83 -9.55
C LEU A 23 0.74 8.14 -8.80
N ALA A 24 -0.27 9.01 -8.80
CA ALA A 24 -0.29 10.19 -7.94
C ALA A 24 -0.92 9.80 -6.60
N LEU A 25 -0.18 10.01 -5.51
CA LEU A 25 -0.67 9.77 -4.17
C LEU A 25 -1.53 10.96 -3.72
N PRO A 26 -2.73 10.70 -3.15
CA PRO A 26 -3.48 11.76 -2.50
C PRO A 26 -2.71 12.29 -1.27
N ALA A 27 -3.03 13.50 -0.83
CA ALA A 27 -2.38 14.11 0.34
C ALA A 27 -2.47 13.21 1.59
N SER A 28 -3.58 12.47 1.76
CA SER A 28 -3.75 11.50 2.85
C SER A 28 -2.74 10.36 2.81
N ALA A 29 -2.29 9.92 1.63
CA ALA A 29 -1.23 8.91 1.54
C ALA A 29 0.15 9.47 1.90
N VAL A 30 0.37 10.76 1.67
CA VAL A 30 1.60 11.43 2.09
C VAL A 30 1.63 11.63 3.60
N THR A 31 0.50 11.96 4.23
CA THR A 31 0.43 12.18 5.69
C THR A 31 0.26 10.90 6.50
N ASP A 32 -0.59 9.99 6.03
CA ASP A 32 -1.06 8.84 6.82
C ASP A 32 -0.42 7.52 6.36
N GLY A 33 0.28 7.56 5.23
CA GLY A 33 0.88 6.39 4.58
C GLY A 33 -0.05 5.69 3.59
N PHE A 34 0.47 4.64 2.98
CA PHE A 34 -0.22 3.86 1.95
C PHE A 34 0.29 2.41 1.97
N SER A 35 -0.36 1.54 1.21
CA SER A 35 0.04 0.13 1.12
C SER A 35 -0.24 -0.46 -0.24
N PHE A 36 0.63 -1.36 -0.65
CA PHE A 36 0.47 -2.19 -1.82
C PHE A 36 0.09 -3.61 -1.42
N ALA A 37 -0.83 -4.19 -2.17
CA ALA A 37 -1.10 -5.62 -2.19
C ALA A 37 -0.76 -6.18 -3.57
N PHE A 38 -0.06 -7.30 -3.58
CA PHE A 38 0.40 -7.99 -4.79
C PHE A 38 -0.29 -9.35 -4.94
N SER A 39 -0.39 -9.83 -6.18
CA SER A 39 -1.06 -11.09 -6.50
C SER A 39 -0.44 -12.35 -5.89
N ASP A 40 0.78 -12.27 -5.38
CA ASP A 40 1.49 -13.34 -4.69
C ASP A 40 1.21 -13.39 -3.17
N GLY A 41 0.41 -12.45 -2.65
CA GLY A 41 0.12 -12.31 -1.22
C GLY A 41 1.05 -11.36 -0.47
N THR A 42 2.07 -10.80 -1.12
CA THR A 42 2.95 -9.81 -0.49
C THR A 42 2.17 -8.54 -0.16
N LEU A 43 2.40 -7.96 1.03
CA LEU A 43 1.93 -6.62 1.40
C LEU A 43 3.11 -5.72 1.72
N LEU A 44 3.18 -4.57 1.06
CA LEU A 44 4.21 -3.55 1.28
C LEU A 44 3.57 -2.29 1.85
N ARG A 45 4.15 -1.74 2.91
CA ARG A 45 3.76 -0.44 3.47
C ARG A 45 4.68 0.65 2.95
N GLY A 46 4.10 1.77 2.53
CA GLY A 46 4.81 2.99 2.21
C GLY A 46 4.42 4.12 3.16
N HIS A 47 5.38 4.96 3.52
CA HIS A 47 5.11 6.19 4.27
C HIS A 47 6.08 7.28 3.86
N HIS A 48 5.62 8.54 3.90
CA HIS A 48 6.50 9.68 3.72
C HIS A 48 6.96 10.20 5.08
N ASP A 49 8.27 10.36 5.24
CA ASP A 49 8.82 11.16 6.32
C ASP A 49 8.71 12.64 5.92
N ILE A 50 7.78 13.35 6.56
CA ILE A 50 7.51 14.77 6.32
C ILE A 50 8.76 15.62 6.60
N GLY A 51 9.57 15.26 7.60
CA GLY A 51 10.75 16.02 8.00
C GLY A 51 11.86 15.98 6.96
N SER A 52 12.06 14.83 6.31
CA SER A 52 13.09 14.65 5.28
C SER A 52 12.56 14.72 3.84
N GLY A 53 11.23 14.67 3.67
CA GLY A 53 10.55 14.52 2.39
C GLY A 53 10.85 13.18 1.70
N ARG A 54 11.36 12.19 2.45
CA ARG A 54 11.71 10.87 1.92
C ARG A 54 10.49 9.96 1.95
N CYS A 55 10.49 8.98 1.05
CA CYS A 55 9.48 7.93 1.05
C CYS A 55 10.18 6.63 1.41
N HIS A 56 9.61 5.94 2.38
CA HIS A 56 10.14 4.72 2.93
C HIS A 56 9.20 3.55 2.65
N PHE A 57 9.80 2.41 2.33
CA PHE A 57 9.08 1.16 2.13
C PHE A 57 9.45 0.15 3.23
N ALA A 58 8.46 -0.62 3.66
CA ALA A 58 8.65 -1.71 4.59
C ALA A 58 7.75 -2.88 4.21
N LEU A 59 8.30 -4.11 4.25
CA LEU A 59 7.51 -5.32 4.09
C LEU A 59 6.59 -5.47 5.31
N ALA A 60 5.28 -5.60 5.07
CA ALA A 60 4.28 -5.79 6.11
C ALA A 60 3.88 -7.27 6.23
N VAL A 61 3.71 -7.95 5.09
CA VAL A 61 3.43 -9.40 5.03
C VAL A 61 4.24 -10.00 3.88
N GLU A 62 4.91 -11.11 4.16
CA GLU A 62 5.67 -11.88 3.17
C GLU A 62 4.72 -12.76 2.35
N GLY A 63 4.78 -12.63 1.02
CA GLY A 63 4.12 -13.52 0.07
C GLY A 63 5.09 -14.51 -0.57
N ALA A 64 4.81 -14.96 -1.79
CA ALA A 64 5.69 -15.86 -2.53
C ALA A 64 6.84 -15.15 -3.26
N ALA A 65 6.74 -13.84 -3.48
CA ALA A 65 7.74 -13.05 -4.16
C ALA A 65 9.01 -12.85 -3.33
N ILE A 66 10.14 -12.75 -4.02
CA ILE A 66 11.37 -12.24 -3.40
C ILE A 66 11.28 -10.72 -3.38
N VAL A 67 11.25 -10.13 -2.19
CA VAL A 67 11.15 -8.67 -2.00
C VAL A 67 12.50 -8.09 -1.60
N GLY A 68 12.99 -7.13 -2.39
CA GLY A 68 14.16 -6.32 -2.07
C GLY A 68 13.78 -4.87 -1.87
N ILE A 69 14.20 -4.26 -0.76
CA ILE A 69 14.04 -2.81 -0.54
C ILE A 69 15.45 -2.23 -0.42
N ALA A 70 15.81 -1.39 -1.39
CA ALA A 70 17.09 -0.71 -1.43
C ALA A 70 16.88 0.79 -1.21
N ARG A 71 17.91 1.45 -0.67
CA ARG A 71 17.94 2.91 -0.62
C ARG A 71 18.83 3.43 -1.74
N GLU A 72 18.23 4.07 -2.72
CA GLU A 72 18.94 4.70 -3.82
C GLU A 72 18.56 6.19 -3.90
N GLY A 73 19.55 7.07 -3.76
CA GLY A 73 19.31 8.51 -3.72
C GLY A 73 18.46 8.96 -2.53
N ARG A 74 17.35 9.64 -2.81
CA ARG A 74 16.51 10.29 -1.78
C ARG A 74 15.44 9.35 -1.21
N HIS A 75 14.94 8.40 -1.98
CA HIS A 75 13.81 7.56 -1.61
C HIS A 75 14.23 6.09 -1.52
N ASP A 76 13.43 5.28 -0.85
CA ASP A 76 13.59 3.83 -0.96
C ASP A 76 13.02 3.36 -2.31
N HIS A 77 13.58 2.28 -2.84
CA HIS A 77 13.17 1.58 -4.04
C HIS A 77 12.80 0.15 -3.65
N ALA A 78 11.61 -0.31 -4.02
CA ALA A 78 11.18 -1.67 -3.76
C ALA A 78 11.17 -2.48 -5.07
N ARG A 79 11.69 -3.70 -5.02
CA ARG A 79 11.67 -4.66 -6.12
C ARG A 79 10.98 -5.93 -5.64
N ILE A 80 9.99 -6.37 -6.42
CA ILE A 80 9.18 -7.54 -6.15
C ILE A 80 9.39 -8.51 -7.31
N ASP A 81 10.19 -9.55 -7.08
CA ASP A 81 10.56 -10.54 -8.08
C ASP A 81 9.58 -11.73 -8.05
N TRP A 82 8.51 -11.61 -8.85
CA TRP A 82 7.53 -12.65 -9.11
C TRP A 82 6.75 -12.32 -10.39
N LYS A 83 5.94 -13.26 -10.91
CA LYS A 83 4.95 -12.95 -11.95
C LYS A 83 3.77 -12.23 -11.31
N ILE A 84 3.74 -10.90 -11.41
CA ILE A 84 2.68 -10.09 -10.85
C ILE A 84 1.53 -9.96 -11.86
N GLU A 85 0.33 -10.41 -11.48
CA GLU A 85 -0.87 -10.35 -12.33
C GLU A 85 -1.72 -9.11 -12.01
N TRP A 86 -1.69 -8.66 -10.76
CA TRP A 86 -2.38 -7.47 -10.30
C TRP A 86 -1.65 -6.82 -9.13
N ILE A 87 -1.84 -5.52 -8.98
CA ILE A 87 -1.36 -4.70 -7.87
C ILE A 87 -2.49 -3.79 -7.43
N THR A 88 -2.73 -3.69 -6.12
CA THR A 88 -3.68 -2.74 -5.55
C THR A 88 -2.96 -1.75 -4.65
N LEU A 89 -3.33 -0.47 -4.73
CA LEU A 89 -2.83 0.59 -3.86
C LEU A 89 -3.97 1.09 -2.97
N ALA A 90 -3.76 1.09 -1.66
CA ALA A 90 -4.66 1.68 -0.67
C ALA A 90 -3.96 2.82 0.07
N CYS A 91 -4.69 3.88 0.38
CA CYS A 91 -4.16 5.09 1.03
C CYS A 91 -4.79 5.26 2.42
N GLY A 92 -3.98 5.60 3.42
CA GLY A 92 -4.41 5.81 4.79
C GLY A 92 -3.60 5.00 5.81
N SER A 93 -3.82 5.31 7.08
CA SER A 93 -3.09 4.69 8.21
C SER A 93 -3.56 3.29 8.58
N LYS A 94 -4.79 2.92 8.20
CA LYS A 94 -5.46 1.64 8.53
C LYS A 94 -5.50 0.63 7.37
N THR A 95 -4.73 0.86 6.30
CA THR A 95 -4.77 0.06 5.06
C THR A 95 -4.37 -1.41 5.23
N LEU A 96 -3.70 -1.76 6.33
CA LEU A 96 -3.21 -3.10 6.64
C LEU A 96 -3.65 -3.58 8.04
N CYS A 97 -4.66 -2.95 8.64
CA CYS A 97 -5.17 -3.39 9.95
C CYS A 97 -5.81 -4.77 9.82
N SER A 98 -5.51 -5.67 10.78
CA SER A 98 -6.27 -6.91 10.93
C SER A 98 -7.73 -6.58 11.24
N ILE A 99 -8.65 -7.34 10.66
CA ILE A 99 -10.08 -7.26 10.95
C ILE A 99 -10.35 -7.60 12.44
N ASP A 100 -9.43 -8.33 13.08
CA ASP A 100 -9.50 -8.69 14.51
C ASP A 100 -8.99 -7.59 15.46
N ALA A 101 -8.54 -6.45 14.94
CA ALA A 101 -8.31 -5.29 15.80
C ALA A 101 -9.69 -4.87 16.31
N GLU A 102 -10.00 -5.24 17.57
CA GLU A 102 -11.17 -4.81 18.35
C GLU A 102 -11.65 -3.48 17.79
N ALA A 103 -12.83 -3.50 17.17
CA ALA A 103 -13.47 -2.34 16.58
C ALA A 103 -13.80 -1.35 17.71
N GLY A 104 -12.77 -0.71 18.27
CA GLY A 104 -12.92 0.38 19.21
C GLY A 104 -13.70 1.43 18.45
N GLU A 105 -14.92 1.69 18.92
CA GLU A 105 -15.95 2.51 18.30
C GLU A 105 -15.35 3.62 17.44
N ASP A 106 -15.20 3.35 16.14
CA ASP A 106 -14.86 4.40 15.19
C ASP A 106 -16.17 5.18 15.05
N GLY A 107 -16.34 6.24 15.84
CA GLY A 107 -17.55 7.06 15.87
C GLY A 107 -17.90 7.75 14.53
N ARG A 108 -17.15 7.45 13.46
CA ARG A 108 -17.42 7.82 12.06
C ARG A 108 -18.01 6.67 11.25
N GLN A 109 -18.06 5.46 11.79
CA GLN A 109 -18.70 4.33 11.16
C GLN A 109 -20.21 4.57 11.20
N LEU A 110 -20.76 4.97 10.06
CA LEU A 110 -22.20 5.07 9.88
C LEU A 110 -22.79 3.69 10.14
N VAL A 111 -23.76 3.62 11.05
CA VAL A 111 -24.56 2.40 11.27
C VAL A 111 -25.20 2.03 9.95
N LEU A 112 -24.76 0.93 9.35
CA LEU A 112 -25.42 0.35 8.19
C LEU A 112 -26.66 -0.37 8.69
N ASP A 113 -27.79 0.34 8.73
CA ASP A 113 -29.13 -0.23 8.87
C ASP A 113 -29.46 -1.03 7.59
N ILE A 114 -28.86 -2.22 7.45
CA ILE A 114 -29.24 -3.19 6.43
C ILE A 114 -30.07 -4.26 7.12
N ASP A 115 -31.39 -4.06 7.09
CA ASP A 115 -32.37 -5.04 7.57
C ASP A 115 -32.52 -6.15 6.50
N VAL A 116 -31.93 -7.32 6.75
CA VAL A 116 -32.02 -8.49 5.86
C VAL A 116 -33.28 -9.27 6.22
N ARG A 117 -34.37 -9.03 5.48
CA ARG A 117 -35.55 -9.90 5.55
C ARG A 117 -35.31 -11.14 4.68
N GLN A 118 -35.14 -12.29 5.33
CA GLN A 118 -35.12 -13.58 4.68
C GLN A 118 -36.55 -13.92 4.22
N ALA A 119 -36.74 -14.11 2.91
CA ALA A 119 -38.01 -14.59 2.37
C ALA A 119 -38.19 -16.07 2.74
N ALA A 120 -39.37 -16.40 3.28
CA ALA A 120 -39.80 -17.76 3.61
C ALA A 120 -40.17 -18.56 2.36
#